data_AF-A0A382CRF8-F1
#
_entry.id   AF-A0A382CRF8-F1
#
_cell.length_a   1.000
_cell.length_b   1.000
_cell.length_c   1.000
_cell.angle_alpha   90.00
_cell.angle_beta   90.00
_cell.angle_gamma   90.00
#
_symmetry.space_group_name_H-M   'P 1'
#
loop_
_entity.id
_entity.type
_entity.pdbx_description
1 polymer ?
#
loop_
_entity_poly.entity_id
_entity_poly.type
_entity_poly.pdbx_seq_one_letter_code
_entity_poly.pdbx_strand_id
1 'polypeptide(L)' 'MDQQTNDLIKNELDSNEVCLFMKGTPDAPQCGFSMAVSNILKILEVNFKGVNVLENQNLREGIKAYSDWPTIPQLYVKN' A
#
# COMPACT_ATOMS: atom_id res chain seq x y z
N MET A 1 11.72 13.63 -3.46
CA MET A 1 10.77 12.69 -4.08
C MET A 1 10.54 13.14 -5.50
N ASP A 2 10.67 12.25 -6.48
CA ASP A 2 10.36 12.56 -7.88
C ASP A 2 8.84 12.78 -8.06
N GLN A 3 8.48 13.68 -8.96
CA GLN A 3 7.08 14.05 -9.20
C GLN A 3 6.24 12.84 -9.62
N GLN A 4 6.82 11.94 -10.44
CA GLN A 4 6.14 10.75 -10.95
C GLN A 4 5.69 9.80 -9.83
N THR A 5 6.55 9.53 -8.85
CA THR A 5 6.20 8.67 -7.70
C THR A 5 5.10 9.28 -6.83
N ASN A 6 5.13 10.60 -6.62
CA ASN A 6 4.08 11.29 -5.86
C ASN A 6 2.73 11.19 -6.58
N ASP A 7 2.72 11.43 -7.89
CA ASP A 7 1.51 11.35 -8.71
C ASP A 7 0.96 9.91 -8.74
N LEU A 8 1.82 8.89 -8.81
CA LEU A 8 1.41 7.48 -8.70
C LEU A 8 0.73 7.20 -7.35
N ILE A 9 1.34 7.62 -6.23
CA ILE A 9 0.76 7.42 -4.90
C ILE A 9 -0.60 8.10 -4.81
N LYS A 10 -0.69 9.37 -5.22
CA LYS A 10 -1.96 10.12 -5.21
C LYS A 10 -3.02 9.45 -6.07
N ASN A 11 -2.68 9.01 -7.28
CA ASN A 11 -3.62 8.34 -8.16
C ASN A 11 -4.17 7.05 -7.55
N GLU A 12 -3.32 6.24 -6.90
CA GLU A 12 -3.76 5.02 -6.20
C GLU A 12 -4.64 5.33 -4.99
N LEU A 13 -4.38 6.41 -4.26
CA LEU A 13 -5.21 6.85 -3.12
C LEU A 13 -6.54 7.47 -3.57
N ASP A 14 -6.54 8.22 -4.67
CA ASP A 14 -7.73 8.89 -5.17
C ASP A 14 -8.68 7.91 -5.87
N SER A 15 -8.14 6.87 -6.52
CA SER A 15 -8.91 5.88 -7.28
C SER A 15 -9.51 4.76 -6.42
N ASN A 16 -9.06 4.59 -5.18
CA ASN A 16 -9.47 3.47 -4.32
C ASN A 16 -9.93 3.97 -2.95
N GLU A 17 -11.08 3.49 -2.47
CA GLU A 17 -11.58 3.85 -1.13
C GLU A 17 -10.69 3.30 0.00
N VAL A 18 -10.17 2.08 -0.18
CA VAL A 18 -9.23 1.45 0.75
C VAL A 18 -8.02 0.97 -0.02
N CYS A 19 -6.83 1.43 0.37
CA CYS A 19 -5.58 1.15 -0.32
C CYS A 19 -4.51 0.66 0.66
N LEU A 20 -3.92 -0.51 0.40
CA LEU A 20 -2.91 -1.14 1.22
C LEU A 20 -1.59 -1.23 0.46
N PHE A 21 -0.63 -0.38 0.82
CA PHE A 21 0.75 -0.51 0.35
C PHE A 21 1.43 -1.63 1.13
N MET A 22 1.80 -2.72 0.44
CA MET A 22 2.28 -3.94 1.08
C MET A 22 3.44 -4.57 0.31
N LYS A 23 4.14 -5.52 0.96
CA LYS A 23 5.18 -6.34 0.35
C LYS A 23 4.56 -7.61 -0.25
N GLY A 24 4.57 -7.71 -1.58
CA GLY A 24 3.82 -8.72 -2.33
C GLY A 24 2.40 -8.24 -2.65
N THR A 25 1.51 -9.17 -2.96
CA THR A 25 0.09 -8.90 -3.26
C THR A 25 -0.82 -9.51 -2.21
N PRO A 26 -2.12 -9.16 -2.15
CA PRO A 26 -3.05 -9.80 -1.22
C PRO A 26 -3.14 -11.32 -1.36
N ASP A 27 -2.88 -11.85 -2.56
CA ASP A 27 -2.93 -13.29 -2.85
C ASP A 27 -1.57 -13.97 -2.70
N ALA A 28 -0.48 -13.21 -2.85
CA ALA A 28 0.89 -13.67 -2.65
C ALA A 28 1.69 -12.68 -1.77
N PRO A 29 1.40 -12.61 -0.46
CA PRO A 29 2.12 -11.71 0.44
C PRO A 29 3.55 -12.22 0.70
N GLN A 30 4.53 -11.30 0.68
CA GLN A 30 5.96 -11.62 0.81
C GLN A 30 6.57 -11.13 2.14
N CYS A 31 5.73 -10.73 3.09
CA CYS A 31 6.14 -10.33 4.44
C CYS A 31 5.04 -10.68 5.45
N GLY A 32 5.41 -11.18 6.63
CA GLY A 32 4.45 -11.58 7.68
C GLY A 32 3.51 -10.45 8.12
N PHE A 33 4.00 -9.22 8.23
CA PHE A 33 3.14 -8.07 8.55
C PHE A 33 2.16 -7.73 7.42
N SER A 34 2.62 -7.80 6.17
CA SER A 34 1.75 -7.60 4.99
C SER A 34 0.67 -8.68 4.89
N MET A 35 1.02 -9.93 5.16
CA MET A 35 0.07 -11.05 5.22
C MET A 35 -0.96 -10.84 6.34
N ALA A 36 -0.54 -10.44 7.53
CA ALA A 36 -1.44 -10.21 8.65
C ALA A 36 -2.51 -9.15 8.32
N VAL A 37 -2.08 -7.99 7.79
CA VAL A 37 -3.02 -6.91 7.44
C VAL A 37 -3.95 -7.32 6.29
N SER A 38 -3.43 -7.93 5.21
CA SER A 38 -4.26 -8.37 4.09
C SER A 38 -5.31 -9.41 4.53
N ASN A 39 -4.93 -10.32 5.43
CA ASN A 39 -5.84 -11.35 5.94
C ASN A 39 -6.94 -10.75 6.82
N ILE A 40 -6.62 -9.80 7.68
CA ILE A 40 -7.62 -9.11 8.50
C ILE A 40 -8.64 -8.40 7.59
N LEU A 41 -8.17 -7.66 6.57
CA LEU A 41 -9.08 -6.99 5.63
C LEU A 41 -9.96 -7.99 4.86
N LYS A 42 -9.40 -9.14 4.44
CA LYS A 42 -10.16 -10.22 3.80
C LYS A 42 -11.21 -10.83 4.74
N ILE A 43 -10.88 -11.08 6.01
CA ILE A 43 -11.81 -11.62 7.03
C ILE A 43 -12.95 -10.64 7.30
N LEU A 44 -12.64 -9.34 7.30
CA LEU A 44 -13.63 -8.28 7.47
C LEU A 44 -14.42 -7.96 6.18
N GLU A 45 -14.18 -8.71 5.10
CA GLU A 45 -14.82 -8.54 3.79
C GLU A 45 -14.68 -7.13 3.22
N VAL A 46 -13.57 -6.45 3.57
CA VAL A 46 -13.26 -5.11 3.05
C VAL A 46 -12.77 -5.26 1.61
N ASN A 47 -13.38 -4.52 0.68
CA ASN A 47 -12.84 -4.38 -0.66
C ASN A 47 -11.68 -3.36 -0.63
N PHE A 48 -10.46 -3.80 -0.95
CA PHE A 48 -9.27 -2.95 -0.92
C PHE A 48 -8.33 -3.23 -2.09
N LYS A 49 -7.58 -2.21 -2.49
CA LYS A 49 -6.48 -2.33 -3.44
C LYS A 49 -5.18 -2.66 -2.71
N GLY A 50 -4.55 -3.77 -3.07
CA GLY A 50 -3.17 -4.06 -2.66
C GLY A 50 -2.16 -3.50 -3.65
N VAL A 51 -1.26 -2.63 -3.20
CA VAL A 51 -0.17 -2.06 -4.01
C VAL A 51 1.15 -2.68 -3.59
N ASN A 52 1.79 -3.42 -4.50
CA ASN A 52 3.04 -4.13 -4.23
C ASN A 52 4.25 -3.18 -4.32
N VAL A 53 4.79 -2.78 -3.17
CA VAL A 53 5.95 -1.86 -3.14
C VAL A 53 7.27 -2.56 -3.50
N LEU A 54 7.31 -3.88 -3.65
CA LEU A 54 8.53 -4.60 -4.02
C LEU A 54 8.82 -4.54 -5.52
N GLU A 55 7.82 -4.23 -6.34
CA GLU A 55 7.98 -4.08 -7.80
C GLU A 55 8.63 -2.75 -8.18
N ASN A 56 8.58 -1.75 -7.30
CA ASN A 56 9.14 -0.43 -7.55
C ASN A 56 9.79 0.16 -6.29
N GLN A 57 11.12 0.24 -6.30
CA GLN A 57 11.90 0.75 -5.17
C GLN A 57 11.64 2.25 -4.90
N ASN A 58 11.36 3.05 -5.94
CA ASN A 58 10.99 4.47 -5.78
C ASN A 58 9.63 4.58 -5.09
N LEU A 59 8.66 3.73 -5.44
CA LEU A 59 7.37 3.69 -4.75
C LEU A 59 7.53 3.32 -3.26
N ARG A 60 8.39 2.34 -2.96
CA ARG A 60 8.66 1.91 -1.58
C ARG A 60 9.24 3.01 -0.70
N GLU A 61 10.22 3.77 -1.20
CA GLU A 61 10.79 4.87 -0.43
C GLU A 61 9.91 6.12 -0.49
N GLY A 62 9.22 6.33 -1.62
CA GLY A 62 8.28 7.42 -1.85
C GLY A 62 7.10 7.38 -0.90
N ILE A 63 6.46 6.22 -0.70
CA ILE A 63 5.30 6.12 0.20
C ILE A 63 5.67 6.42 1.65
N LYS A 64 6.87 6.02 2.10
CA LYS A 64 7.36 6.36 3.45
C LYS A 64 7.57 7.85 3.62
N ALA A 65 8.16 8.50 2.61
CA ALA A 65 8.39 9.93 2.62
C ALA A 65 7.08 10.73 2.50
N TYR A 66 6.13 10.24 1.70
CA TYR A 66 4.82 10.85 1.50
C TYR A 66 4.00 10.89 2.79
N SER A 67 4.03 9.81 3.56
CA SER A 67 3.25 9.67 4.80
C SER A 67 3.99 10.04 6.07
N ASP A 68 5.26 10.42 5.96
CA ASP A 68 6.17 10.57 7.10
C ASP A 68 6.16 9.33 8.02
N TRP A 69 6.03 8.14 7.42
CA TRP A 69 5.92 6.87 8.14
C TRP A 69 6.93 5.83 7.62
N PRO A 70 7.83 5.30 8.46
CA PRO A 70 9.00 4.56 7.98
C PRO A 70 8.74 3.10 7.59
N THR A 71 7.58 2.53 7.93
CA THR A 71 7.33 1.08 7.83
C THR A 71 6.26 0.71 6.81
N ILE A 72 6.27 -0.56 6.40
CA ILE A 72 5.31 -1.20 5.47
C ILE A 72 4.86 -2.51 6.14
N PRO A 73 3.57 -2.88 6.10
CA PRO A 73 2.48 -2.29 5.30
C PRO A 73 1.94 -0.94 5.80
N GLN A 74 1.32 -0.16 4.91
CA GLN A 74 0.58 1.07 5.22
C GLN A 74 -0.82 1.00 4.63
N LEU A 75 -1.84 1.20 5.46
CA LEU A 75 -3.25 1.18 5.08
C LEU A 75 -3.79 2.62 5.02
N TYR A 76 -4.47 2.95 3.94
CA TYR A 76 -5.14 4.23 3.73
C TYR A 76 -6.62 3.99 3.49
N VAL A 77 -7.45 4.87 4.06
CA VAL A 77 -8.90 4.87 3.90
C VAL A 77 -9.29 6.28 3.48
N LYS A 78 -10.02 6.39 2.37
CA LYS A 78 -10.53 7.65 1.85
C LYS A 78 -11.74 8.08 2.68
N ASN A 79 -11.75 9.34 3.11
CA ASN A 79 -12.89 9.98 3.76
C ASN A 79 -13.74 10.73 2.75
#